data_AF-A0AA38Y781-F1
#
_entry.id   AF-A0AA38Y781-F1
#
_cell.length_a   1.000
_cell.length_b   1.000
_cell.length_c   1.000
_cell.angle_alpha   90.00
_cell.angle_beta   90.00
_cell.angle_gamma   90.00
#
_symmetry.space_group_name_H-M   'P 1'
#
loop_
_entity.id
_entity.type
_entity.pdbx_description
1 polymer ?
#
loop_
_entity_poly.entity_id
_entity_poly.type
_entity_poly.pdbx_seq_one_letter_code
_entity_poly.pdbx_strand_id
1 'polypeptide(L)'
;MSSSNAAGGATGTGTGNTDEPSTIPTKDSMTPIDTGFDVSGALAALRHEKKNHDLHSLPPAYTVHRRPLNHAPATNIHAGASVPKVVYVSQRTPLMSAIKRVKKILSLVEKRAMQSAGVTMGAKDRRHRLKSANDVIVKNNEEVLVKASGRAMGQALKVGEWFRNKEREYLCDVEVRTGSASVVDDIVQLSADEDEDDDDNRAHEAGKEEEPSTKDETTMVYGETTLEIMGSAVATSSADRIRSSDDSGQTQKSDSGSVQVESQQKANKPARRKKKKKNKRKRPVYEEDDVPEARLRWIKTVEVAIKLQG
;
A
#
# COMPACT_ATOMS: atom_id res chain seq x y z
N MET A 1 48.82 -1.74 61.22
CA MET A 1 49.11 -3.20 61.30
C MET A 1 48.81 -3.75 59.91
N SER A 2 49.83 -3.82 59.05
CA SER A 2 50.59 -5.06 58.77
C SER A 2 49.75 -5.96 57.87
N SER A 3 50.13 -6.44 56.69
CA SER A 3 51.42 -6.63 56.00
C SER A 3 51.04 -7.16 54.59
N SER A 4 51.49 -6.55 53.48
CA SER A 4 52.63 -6.96 52.64
C SER A 4 52.60 -8.39 52.07
N ASN A 5 52.57 -8.49 50.73
CA ASN A 5 53.47 -9.26 49.84
C ASN A 5 52.73 -9.79 48.60
N ALA A 6 53.32 -10.04 47.44
CA ALA A 6 54.49 -9.55 46.70
C ALA A 6 54.62 -10.49 45.48
N ALA A 7 54.94 -9.90 44.33
CA ALA A 7 55.88 -10.40 43.32
C ALA A 7 55.57 -11.64 42.43
N GLY A 8 55.93 -11.45 41.15
CA GLY A 8 56.48 -12.47 40.23
C GLY A 8 55.48 -12.95 39.17
N GLY A 9 55.75 -12.91 37.86
CA GLY A 9 56.99 -12.70 37.14
C GLY A 9 56.72 -12.62 35.63
N ALA A 10 57.76 -12.19 34.92
CA ALA A 10 57.78 -11.76 33.52
C ALA A 10 58.01 -12.89 32.50
N THR A 11 58.15 -12.48 31.23
CA THR A 11 58.59 -13.18 30.00
C THR A 11 57.46 -13.80 29.16
N GLY A 12 57.41 -13.70 27.83
CA GLY A 12 58.30 -13.10 26.85
C GLY A 12 57.70 -13.20 25.43
N THR A 13 58.07 -12.24 24.59
CA THR A 13 58.20 -12.24 23.12
C THR A 13 57.56 -13.34 22.27
N GLY A 14 56.74 -12.93 21.29
CA GLY A 14 56.35 -13.73 20.12
C GLY A 14 55.97 -12.83 18.94
N THR A 15 56.96 -12.52 18.10
CA THR A 15 56.83 -11.85 16.81
C THR A 15 56.09 -12.74 15.80
N GLY A 16 55.13 -12.16 15.09
CA GLY A 16 54.46 -12.80 13.96
C GLY A 16 53.74 -11.77 13.10
N ASN A 17 54.50 -11.03 12.29
CA ASN A 17 53.97 -10.26 11.16
C ASN A 17 53.52 -11.25 10.09
N THR A 18 52.22 -11.37 9.87
CA THR A 18 51.65 -11.92 8.64
C THR A 18 51.04 -10.78 7.87
N ASP A 19 51.74 -10.36 6.82
CA ASP A 19 51.22 -9.49 5.76
C ASP A 19 50.05 -10.21 5.06
N GLU A 20 48.82 -9.84 5.38
CA GLU A 20 47.67 -10.15 4.55
C GLU A 20 47.39 -8.96 3.61
N PRO A 21 47.24 -9.20 2.29
CA PRO A 21 46.95 -8.15 1.34
C PRO A 21 45.55 -7.57 1.58
N SER A 22 45.51 -6.27 1.83
CA SER A 22 44.29 -5.46 1.91
C SER A 22 43.52 -5.55 0.59
N THR A 23 42.54 -6.45 0.56
CA THR A 23 41.49 -6.41 -0.46
C THR A 23 40.59 -5.24 -0.11
N ILE A 24 40.82 -4.11 -0.78
CA ILE A 24 39.95 -2.95 -0.80
C ILE A 24 38.55 -3.45 -1.23
N PRO A 25 37.50 -3.37 -0.39
CA PRO A 25 36.16 -3.64 -0.86
C PRO A 25 35.80 -2.54 -1.85
N THR A 26 35.70 -2.93 -3.12
CA THR A 26 35.17 -2.13 -4.22
C THR A 26 33.82 -1.54 -3.80
N LYS A 27 33.68 -0.23 -3.96
CA LYS A 27 32.49 0.58 -3.60
C LYS A 27 31.26 0.35 -4.52
N ASP A 28 31.16 -0.81 -5.16
CA ASP A 28 30.12 -1.11 -6.16
C ASP A 28 29.20 -2.26 -5.71
N SER A 29 28.72 -2.20 -4.47
CA SER A 29 27.57 -3.02 -4.04
C SER A 29 26.61 -2.29 -3.12
N MET A 30 26.54 -0.95 -3.24
CA MET A 30 25.42 -0.20 -2.69
C MET A 30 24.20 -0.42 -3.61
N THR A 31 23.64 -1.64 -3.58
CA THR A 31 22.27 -1.82 -4.04
C THR A 31 21.41 -0.88 -3.19
N PRO A 32 20.60 -0.01 -3.79
CA PRO A 32 19.67 0.78 -3.00
C PRO A 32 18.74 -0.23 -2.34
N ILE A 33 18.76 -0.29 -1.01
CA ILE A 33 17.77 -0.99 -0.20
C ILE A 33 16.49 -0.15 -0.28
N ASP A 34 15.93 -0.04 -1.48
CA ASP A 34 14.51 0.18 -1.65
C ASP A 34 13.91 -1.22 -1.81
N THR A 35 13.95 -2.00 -0.73
CA THR A 35 13.17 -3.23 -0.64
C THR A 35 11.72 -2.79 -0.60
N GLY A 36 11.16 -2.52 -1.78
CA GLY A 36 9.74 -2.30 -1.96
C GLY A 36 9.01 -3.44 -1.27
N PHE A 37 8.06 -3.08 -0.42
CA PHE A 37 7.25 -4.02 0.32
C PHE A 37 6.70 -5.12 -0.58
N ASP A 38 7.13 -6.36 -0.36
CA ASP A 38 6.55 -7.48 -1.06
C ASP A 38 5.17 -7.81 -0.45
N VAL A 39 4.15 -7.16 -1.02
CA VAL A 39 2.75 -7.38 -0.67
C VAL A 39 2.37 -8.85 -0.87
N SER A 40 2.90 -9.50 -1.91
CA SER A 40 2.55 -10.89 -2.23
C SER A 40 3.09 -11.84 -1.17
N GLY A 41 4.37 -11.68 -0.81
CA GLY A 41 5.01 -12.41 0.29
C GLY A 41 4.30 -12.17 1.63
N ALA A 42 3.97 -10.92 1.94
CA ALA A 42 3.24 -10.56 3.15
C ALA A 42 1.84 -11.22 3.19
N LEU A 43 1.09 -11.20 2.08
CA LEU A 43 -0.21 -11.86 1.97
C LEU A 43 -0.10 -13.38 2.07
N ALA A 44 0.96 -13.99 1.55
CA ALA A 44 1.20 -15.43 1.63
C ALA A 44 1.60 -15.87 3.06
N ALA A 45 2.27 -14.99 3.82
CA ALA A 45 2.63 -15.23 5.21
C ALA A 45 1.41 -15.23 6.15
N LEU A 46 0.32 -14.54 5.76
CA LEU A 46 -0.91 -14.54 6.54
C LEU A 46 -1.57 -15.92 6.54
N ARG A 47 -1.75 -16.47 7.75
CA ARG A 47 -2.44 -17.74 7.96
C ARG A 47 -3.94 -17.48 8.11
N HIS A 48 -4.74 -18.01 7.21
CA HIS A 48 -6.21 -17.99 7.32
C HIS A 48 -6.72 -19.41 7.46
N GLU A 49 -7.74 -19.57 8.29
CA GLU A 49 -8.49 -20.81 8.39
C GLU A 49 -9.19 -21.13 7.05
N LYS A 50 -9.07 -22.38 6.59
CA LYS A 50 -9.64 -22.81 5.32
C LYS A 50 -11.12 -23.18 5.50
N LYS A 51 -12.01 -22.18 5.54
CA LYS A 51 -13.45 -22.40 5.77
C LYS A 51 -14.28 -22.83 4.55
N ASN A 52 -13.79 -22.60 3.33
CA ASN A 52 -14.55 -22.89 2.09
C ASN A 52 -14.31 -24.30 1.53
N HIS A 53 -14.04 -25.31 2.38
CA HIS A 53 -13.69 -26.65 1.89
C HIS A 53 -14.91 -27.47 1.47
N ASP A 54 -16.06 -27.27 2.12
CA ASP A 54 -17.28 -28.06 1.93
C ASP A 54 -18.30 -27.43 0.96
N LEU A 55 -17.89 -26.39 0.23
CA LEU A 55 -18.77 -25.78 -0.78
C LEU A 55 -18.87 -26.68 -2.01
N HIS A 56 -20.05 -27.27 -2.20
CA HIS A 56 -20.48 -27.97 -3.40
C HIS A 56 -20.32 -27.09 -4.66
N SER A 57 -20.03 -27.73 -5.78
CA SER A 57 -20.07 -27.06 -7.08
C SER A 57 -21.51 -26.86 -7.49
N LEU A 58 -21.80 -25.74 -8.15
CA LEU A 58 -23.11 -25.53 -8.74
C LEU A 58 -23.21 -26.28 -10.08
N PRO A 59 -24.42 -26.70 -10.48
CA PRO A 59 -24.67 -27.16 -11.84
C PRO A 59 -24.41 -26.03 -12.85
N PRO A 60 -24.12 -26.35 -14.12
CA PRO A 60 -23.81 -25.34 -15.14
C PRO A 60 -24.92 -24.31 -15.38
N ALA A 61 -26.18 -24.68 -15.14
CA ALA A 61 -27.35 -23.81 -15.28
C ALA A 61 -27.45 -22.73 -14.19
N TYR A 62 -26.55 -22.68 -13.21
CA TYR A 62 -26.62 -21.74 -12.10
C TYR A 62 -25.34 -20.93 -11.95
N THR A 63 -25.50 -19.62 -11.77
CA THR A 63 -24.42 -18.68 -11.47
C THR A 63 -24.54 -18.10 -10.06
N VAL A 64 -23.47 -17.46 -9.60
CA VAL A 64 -23.38 -16.91 -8.25
C VAL A 64 -23.38 -15.41 -8.32
N HIS A 65 -24.43 -14.79 -7.83
CA HIS A 65 -24.52 -13.35 -7.70
C HIS A 65 -24.04 -12.94 -6.30
N ARG A 66 -22.98 -12.13 -6.22
CA ARG A 66 -22.33 -11.79 -4.94
C ARG A 66 -23.04 -10.63 -4.27
N ARG A 67 -23.43 -10.78 -3.01
CA ARG A 67 -23.97 -9.65 -2.23
C ARG A 67 -22.85 -8.73 -1.73
N PRO A 68 -23.12 -7.43 -1.57
CA PRO A 68 -22.23 -6.51 -0.87
C PRO A 68 -21.94 -6.97 0.56
N LEU A 69 -20.74 -6.65 1.07
CA LEU A 69 -20.36 -6.97 2.43
C LEU A 69 -20.94 -5.95 3.41
N ASN A 70 -21.83 -6.41 4.28
CA ASN A 70 -22.31 -5.60 5.39
C ASN A 70 -21.18 -5.45 6.41
N HIS A 71 -20.70 -4.22 6.58
CA HIS A 71 -19.75 -3.88 7.63
C HIS A 71 -20.43 -2.99 8.67
N ALA A 72 -19.93 -3.04 9.91
CA ALA A 72 -20.39 -2.15 10.96
C ALA A 72 -20.23 -0.67 10.54
N PRO A 73 -21.09 0.23 11.05
CA PRO A 73 -20.93 1.66 10.78
C PRO A 73 -19.58 2.16 11.31
N ALA A 74 -18.99 3.12 10.60
CA ALA A 74 -17.78 3.77 11.08
C ALA A 74 -18.08 4.50 12.40
N THR A 75 -17.28 4.21 13.43
CA THR A 75 -17.43 4.80 14.76
C THR A 75 -17.14 6.30 14.74
N ASN A 76 -17.77 7.05 15.65
CA ASN A 76 -17.45 8.47 15.81
C ASN A 76 -15.97 8.67 16.15
N ILE A 77 -15.30 9.52 15.38
CA ILE A 77 -13.88 9.84 15.50
C ILE A 77 -13.54 10.42 16.90
N HIS A 78 -14.49 11.15 17.50
CA HIS A 78 -14.34 11.76 18.81
C HIS A 78 -14.73 10.83 19.98
N ALA A 79 -15.17 9.60 19.71
CA ALA A 79 -15.52 8.64 20.75
C ALA A 79 -14.30 8.24 21.59
N GLY A 80 -14.49 8.12 22.91
CA GLY A 80 -13.47 7.76 23.89
C GLY A 80 -12.78 6.41 23.64
N ALA A 81 -11.76 6.09 24.43
CA ALA A 81 -10.94 4.87 24.28
C ALA A 81 -11.74 3.55 24.27
N SER A 82 -12.92 3.52 24.89
CA SER A 82 -13.79 2.34 24.94
C SER A 82 -14.31 1.87 23.58
N VAL A 83 -14.39 2.75 22.58
CA VAL A 83 -14.96 2.43 21.26
C VAL A 83 -13.82 2.24 20.25
N PRO A 84 -13.75 1.11 19.53
CA PRO A 84 -12.67 0.87 18.57
C PRO A 84 -12.80 1.80 17.35
N LYS A 85 -11.71 2.42 16.91
CA LYS A 85 -11.75 3.31 15.73
C LYS A 85 -11.44 2.51 14.48
N VAL A 86 -12.45 2.33 13.62
CA VAL A 86 -12.32 1.49 12.42
C VAL A 86 -12.23 2.33 11.15
N VAL A 87 -11.23 2.05 10.32
CA VAL A 87 -11.08 2.59 8.96
C VAL A 87 -11.19 1.45 7.96
N TYR A 88 -12.28 1.44 7.19
CA TYR A 88 -12.44 0.49 6.09
C TYR A 88 -11.66 0.96 4.85
N VAL A 89 -10.95 0.01 4.24
CA VAL A 89 -10.13 0.24 3.04
C VAL A 89 -10.54 -0.71 1.93
N SER A 90 -10.76 -0.15 0.74
CA SER A 90 -11.02 -0.89 -0.49
C SER A 90 -9.76 -0.97 -1.37
N GLN A 91 -9.80 -1.80 -2.41
CA GLN A 91 -8.71 -1.90 -3.38
C GLN A 91 -8.45 -0.58 -4.13
N ARG A 92 -9.51 0.20 -4.42
CA ARG A 92 -9.42 1.48 -5.13
C ARG A 92 -9.04 2.66 -4.23
N THR A 93 -8.98 2.45 -2.92
CA THR A 93 -8.65 3.53 -1.98
C THR A 93 -7.19 3.95 -2.17
N PRO A 94 -6.89 5.22 -2.51
CA PRO A 94 -5.51 5.70 -2.61
C PRO A 94 -4.77 5.54 -1.28
N LEU A 95 -3.50 5.11 -1.33
CA LEU A 95 -2.72 4.79 -0.12
C LEU A 95 -2.64 5.99 0.84
N MET A 96 -2.31 7.17 0.31
CA MET A 96 -2.22 8.40 1.11
C MET A 96 -3.56 8.83 1.70
N SER A 97 -4.69 8.52 1.04
CA SER A 97 -6.02 8.81 1.59
C SER A 97 -6.29 7.95 2.83
N ALA A 98 -5.95 6.66 2.79
CA ALA A 98 -6.07 5.80 3.95
C ALA A 98 -5.15 6.28 5.11
N ILE A 99 -3.89 6.59 4.82
CA ILE A 99 -2.94 7.09 5.82
C ILE A 99 -3.42 8.38 6.47
N LYS A 100 -3.86 9.37 5.68
CA LYS A 100 -4.39 10.64 6.23
C LYS A 100 -5.58 10.44 7.15
N ARG A 101 -6.48 9.49 6.83
CA ARG A 101 -7.60 9.13 7.72
C ARG A 101 -7.13 8.55 9.04
N VAL A 102 -6.15 7.64 9.00
CA VAL A 102 -5.55 7.06 10.22
C VAL A 102 -4.84 8.12 11.05
N LYS A 103 -3.98 8.95 10.43
CA LYS A 103 -3.30 10.07 11.10
C LYS A 103 -4.27 11.01 11.80
N LYS A 104 -5.37 11.37 11.13
CA LYS A 104 -6.41 12.22 11.70
C LYS A 104 -6.95 11.62 13.00
N ILE A 105 -7.22 10.31 13.02
CA ILE A 105 -7.70 9.62 14.21
C ILE A 105 -6.62 9.60 15.30
N LEU A 106 -5.38 9.21 14.97
CA LEU A 106 -4.27 9.17 15.93
C LEU A 106 -4.01 10.54 16.56
N SER A 107 -4.07 11.63 15.79
CA SER A 107 -3.92 12.99 16.31
C SER A 107 -5.01 13.37 17.33
N LEU A 108 -6.19 12.78 17.22
CA LEU A 108 -7.28 13.01 18.18
C LEU A 108 -7.10 12.19 19.46
N VAL A 109 -6.53 10.98 19.34
CA VAL A 109 -6.11 10.18 20.50
C VAL A 109 -5.07 10.94 21.31
N GLU A 110 -4.04 11.47 20.64
CA GLU A 110 -2.99 12.26 21.27
C GLU A 110 -3.56 13.54 21.93
N LYS A 111 -4.40 14.30 21.22
CA LYS A 111 -5.06 15.49 21.77
C LYS A 111 -5.87 15.16 23.02
N ARG A 112 -6.61 14.05 23.03
CA ARG A 112 -7.37 13.62 24.20
C ARG A 112 -6.47 13.28 25.37
N ALA A 113 -5.35 12.60 25.13
CA ALA A 113 -4.38 12.28 26.18
C ALA A 113 -3.73 13.55 26.76
N MET A 114 -3.34 14.51 25.91
CA MET A 114 -2.82 15.81 26.34
C MET A 114 -3.83 16.60 27.17
N GLN A 115 -5.11 16.59 26.76
CA GLN A 115 -6.20 17.22 27.51
C GLN A 115 -6.42 16.55 28.86
N SER A 116 -6.42 15.20 28.90
CA SER A 116 -6.55 14.43 30.15
C SER A 116 -5.40 14.70 31.12
N ALA A 117 -4.20 14.99 30.62
CA ALA A 117 -3.03 15.33 31.42
C ALA A 117 -2.90 16.83 31.72
N GLY A 118 -3.83 17.67 31.24
CA GLY A 118 -3.81 19.11 31.44
C GLY A 118 -2.62 19.82 30.78
N VAL A 119 -2.10 19.30 29.66
CA VAL A 119 -1.03 19.95 28.89
C VAL A 119 -1.62 21.17 28.17
N THR A 120 -1.48 22.35 28.77
CA THR A 120 -1.83 23.64 28.16
C THR A 120 -0.57 24.40 27.78
N MET A 121 -0.67 25.28 26.78
CA MET A 121 0.42 26.16 26.38
C MET A 121 0.77 27.08 27.57
N GLY A 122 2.03 27.09 28.00
CA GLY A 122 2.51 27.92 29.12
C GLY A 122 2.58 27.23 30.49
N ALA A 123 2.29 25.91 30.57
CA ALA A 123 2.44 25.17 31.83
C ALA A 123 3.92 25.10 32.29
N LYS A 124 4.19 25.51 33.53
CA LYS A 124 5.52 25.48 34.16
C LYS A 124 6.13 24.06 34.18
N ASP A 125 5.27 23.05 34.35
CA ASP A 125 5.66 21.63 34.40
C ASP A 125 5.33 20.86 33.12
N ARG A 126 5.50 21.50 31.95
CA ARG A 126 5.17 20.90 30.66
C ARG A 126 5.77 19.51 30.47
N ARG A 127 7.02 19.30 30.87
CA ARG A 127 7.72 18.00 30.75
C ARG A 127 7.04 16.89 31.57
N HIS A 128 6.64 17.18 32.82
CA HIS A 128 5.95 16.21 33.66
C HIS A 128 4.56 15.88 33.11
N ARG A 129 3.83 16.90 32.63
CA ARG A 129 2.50 16.69 32.04
C ARG A 129 2.56 15.94 30.71
N LEU A 130 3.61 16.13 29.90
CA LEU A 130 3.84 15.31 28.70
C LEU A 130 4.09 13.84 29.07
N LYS A 131 4.90 13.57 30.11
CA LYS A 131 5.07 12.21 30.62
C LYS A 131 3.73 11.61 31.08
N SER A 132 2.93 12.38 31.81
CA SER A 132 1.59 11.96 32.25
C SER A 132 0.65 11.70 31.07
N ALA A 133 0.73 12.50 30.00
CA ALA A 133 -0.04 12.28 28.77
C ALA A 133 0.36 10.98 28.07
N ASN A 134 1.65 10.70 27.99
CA ASN A 134 2.17 9.44 27.47
C ASN A 134 1.72 8.24 28.30
N ASP A 135 1.75 8.36 29.64
CA ASP A 135 1.23 7.32 30.54
C ASP A 135 -0.27 7.04 30.28
N VAL A 136 -1.06 8.09 29.97
CA VAL A 136 -2.48 7.95 29.59
C VAL A 136 -2.64 7.24 28.24
N ILE A 137 -1.78 7.52 27.26
CA ILE A 137 -1.78 6.83 25.96
C ILE A 137 -1.54 5.33 26.16
N VAL A 138 -0.50 4.98 26.93
CA VAL A 138 -0.14 3.59 27.24
C VAL A 138 -1.23 2.90 28.06
N LYS A 139 -1.88 3.61 28.99
CA LYS A 139 -2.96 3.05 29.81
C LYS A 139 -4.21 2.77 28.99
N ASN A 140 -4.61 3.69 28.10
CA ASN A 140 -5.84 3.59 27.34
C ASN A 140 -5.72 2.62 26.15
N ASN A 141 -4.50 2.37 25.64
CA ASN A 141 -4.23 1.46 24.52
C ASN A 141 -5.21 1.65 23.34
N GLU A 142 -5.51 2.91 23.01
CA GLU A 142 -6.49 3.25 22.00
C GLU A 142 -5.92 2.97 20.61
N GLU A 143 -6.42 1.91 19.96
CA GLU A 143 -5.96 1.46 18.64
C GLU A 143 -6.89 1.93 17.51
N VAL A 144 -6.28 2.19 16.35
CA VAL A 144 -6.97 2.44 15.09
C VAL A 144 -6.87 1.19 14.23
N LEU A 145 -8.02 0.60 13.92
CA LEU A 145 -8.15 -0.65 13.17
C LEU A 145 -8.40 -0.35 11.69
N VAL A 146 -7.42 -0.68 10.84
CA VAL A 146 -7.59 -0.64 9.39
C VAL A 146 -8.10 -2.00 8.92
N LYS A 147 -9.40 -2.09 8.57
CA LYS A 147 -10.04 -3.34 8.16
C LYS A 147 -10.13 -3.44 6.63
N ALA A 148 -9.72 -4.59 6.11
CA ALA A 148 -9.82 -4.90 4.68
C ALA A 148 -10.11 -6.39 4.44
N SER A 149 -10.75 -6.68 3.30
CA SER A 149 -11.14 -8.04 2.90
C SER A 149 -10.70 -8.37 1.48
N GLY A 150 -10.42 -9.64 1.20
CA GLY A 150 -10.13 -10.13 -0.15
C GLY A 150 -9.00 -9.35 -0.85
N ARG A 151 -9.26 -8.82 -2.06
CA ARG A 151 -8.24 -8.10 -2.85
C ARG A 151 -7.74 -6.82 -2.18
N ALA A 152 -8.52 -6.23 -1.28
CA ALA A 152 -8.16 -5.00 -0.57
C ALA A 152 -7.12 -5.22 0.56
N MET A 153 -6.88 -6.47 0.99
CA MET A 153 -5.94 -6.77 2.08
C MET A 153 -4.53 -6.23 1.79
N GLY A 154 -4.09 -6.29 0.53
CA GLY A 154 -2.78 -5.74 0.14
C GLY A 154 -2.66 -4.24 0.40
N GLN A 155 -3.76 -3.49 0.27
CA GLN A 155 -3.76 -2.05 0.54
C GLN A 155 -3.64 -1.75 2.04
N ALA A 156 -4.34 -2.52 2.89
CA ALA A 156 -4.22 -2.36 4.34
C ALA A 156 -2.80 -2.69 4.84
N LEU A 157 -2.17 -3.73 4.29
CA LEU A 157 -0.79 -4.07 4.64
C LEU A 157 0.20 -2.96 4.25
N LYS A 158 0.04 -2.35 3.07
CA LYS A 158 0.84 -1.18 2.67
C LYS A 158 0.65 0.00 3.62
N VAL A 159 -0.56 0.23 4.13
CA VAL A 159 -0.80 1.26 5.16
C VAL A 159 -0.01 0.91 6.42
N GLY A 160 -0.14 -0.30 6.95
CA GLY A 160 0.58 -0.73 8.15
C GLY A 160 2.09 -0.61 8.01
N GLU A 161 2.63 -1.04 6.88
CA GLU A 161 4.06 -0.97 6.61
C GLU A 161 4.56 0.48 6.41
N TRP A 162 3.73 1.35 5.84
CA TRP A 162 4.02 2.79 5.81
C TRP A 162 4.19 3.37 7.23
N PHE A 163 3.31 3.01 8.17
CA PHE A 163 3.41 3.43 9.58
C PHE A 163 4.62 2.81 10.30
N ARG A 164 5.09 1.61 9.90
CA ARG A 164 6.31 0.99 10.44
C ARG A 164 7.58 1.69 9.97
N ASN A 165 7.65 2.02 8.68
CA ASN A 165 8.92 2.40 8.04
C ASN A 165 9.09 3.92 7.90
N LYS A 166 8.03 4.64 7.52
CA LYS A 166 8.14 6.03 7.04
C LYS A 166 7.80 7.06 8.09
N GLU A 167 7.10 6.67 9.14
CA GLU A 167 6.64 7.60 10.15
C GLU A 167 7.52 7.59 11.41
N ARG A 168 8.62 8.33 11.36
CA ARG A 168 9.44 8.63 12.56
C ARG A 168 8.77 9.65 13.51
N GLU A 169 7.77 10.36 13.02
CA GLU A 169 7.09 11.43 13.75
C GLU A 169 6.10 10.88 14.80
N TYR A 170 5.44 9.76 14.49
CA TYR A 170 4.53 9.07 15.39
C TYR A 170 5.16 7.72 15.69
N LEU A 171 5.76 7.56 16.86
CA LEU A 171 6.24 6.27 17.35
C LEU A 171 5.04 5.32 17.43
N CYS A 172 4.75 4.58 16.36
CA CYS A 172 3.57 3.73 16.25
C CYS A 172 3.96 2.26 16.37
N ASP A 173 3.18 1.50 17.11
CA ASP A 173 3.23 0.04 17.08
C ASP A 173 2.12 -0.48 16.15
N VAL A 174 2.46 -1.45 15.30
CA VAL A 174 1.61 -1.95 14.23
C VAL A 174 1.48 -3.46 14.32
N GLU A 175 0.30 -3.92 14.69
CA GLU A 175 -0.06 -5.34 14.81
C GLU A 175 -0.97 -5.76 13.65
N VAL A 176 -0.74 -6.93 13.06
CA VAL A 176 -1.57 -7.46 11.97
C VAL A 176 -2.36 -8.66 12.48
N ARG A 177 -3.68 -8.53 12.51
CA ARG A 177 -4.62 -9.58 12.91
C ARG A 177 -5.30 -10.15 11.66
N THR A 178 -5.45 -11.47 11.62
CA THR A 178 -6.13 -12.17 10.52
C THR A 178 -7.51 -12.61 10.97
N GLY A 179 -8.47 -12.60 10.05
CA GLY A 179 -9.83 -13.00 10.33
C GLY A 179 -10.55 -13.58 9.12
N SER A 180 -11.81 -13.95 9.31
CA SER A 180 -12.69 -14.41 8.25
C SER A 180 -14.09 -13.82 8.45
N ALA A 181 -14.74 -13.42 7.36
CA ALA A 181 -16.11 -12.93 7.36
C ALA A 181 -17.00 -13.85 6.52
N SER A 182 -18.18 -14.21 7.04
CA SER A 182 -19.19 -14.98 6.31
C SER A 182 -20.03 -14.04 5.45
N VAL A 183 -20.34 -14.48 4.24
CA VAL A 183 -21.05 -13.69 3.22
C VAL A 183 -22.09 -14.58 2.57
N VAL A 184 -23.31 -14.06 2.45
CA VAL A 184 -24.37 -14.72 1.71
C VAL A 184 -24.23 -14.29 0.25
N ASP A 185 -24.04 -15.25 -0.65
CA ASP A 185 -24.12 -15.03 -2.10
C ASP A 185 -25.42 -15.68 -2.60
N ASP A 186 -26.08 -15.05 -3.56
CA ASP A 186 -27.28 -15.57 -4.23
C ASP A 186 -26.90 -16.56 -5.33
N ILE A 187 -27.75 -17.56 -5.54
CA ILE A 187 -27.63 -18.51 -6.64
C ILE A 187 -28.79 -18.25 -7.58
N VAL A 188 -28.46 -17.90 -8.83
CA VAL A 188 -29.43 -17.51 -9.85
C VAL A 188 -29.32 -18.49 -11.01
N GLN A 189 -30.46 -18.95 -11.52
CA GLN A 189 -30.51 -19.78 -12.71
C GLN A 189 -30.21 -18.90 -13.94
N LEU A 190 -29.26 -19.34 -14.77
CA LEU A 190 -29.00 -18.76 -16.07
C LEU A 190 -30.17 -19.16 -16.99
N SER A 191 -31.03 -18.22 -17.32
CA SER A 191 -31.93 -18.38 -18.48
C SER A 191 -31.10 -18.29 -19.76
N ALA A 192 -31.36 -19.17 -20.72
CA ALA A 192 -30.62 -19.29 -21.98
C ALA A 192 -30.67 -18.05 -22.90
N ASP A 193 -31.34 -16.98 -22.47
CA ASP A 193 -31.58 -15.76 -23.25
C ASP A 193 -30.65 -14.60 -22.87
N GLU A 194 -29.74 -14.75 -21.89
CA GLU A 194 -28.85 -13.69 -21.40
C GLU A 194 -27.39 -13.80 -21.89
N ASP A 195 -27.07 -14.78 -22.74
CA ASP A 195 -25.69 -15.10 -23.14
C ASP A 195 -25.12 -14.21 -24.29
N GLU A 196 -25.83 -13.19 -24.78
CA GLU A 196 -25.36 -12.40 -25.95
C GLU A 196 -24.64 -11.08 -25.64
N ASP A 197 -24.70 -10.50 -24.42
CA ASP A 197 -24.28 -9.10 -24.22
C ASP A 197 -23.03 -8.86 -23.32
N ASP A 198 -22.42 -9.88 -22.70
CA ASP A 198 -21.41 -9.67 -21.65
C ASP A 198 -19.93 -9.94 -22.04
N ASP A 199 -19.62 -10.28 -23.31
CA ASP A 199 -18.25 -10.61 -23.74
C ASP A 199 -17.46 -9.41 -24.34
N ASP A 200 -18.08 -8.25 -24.57
CA ASP A 200 -17.42 -7.13 -25.28
C ASP A 200 -16.68 -6.10 -24.38
N ASN A 201 -16.81 -6.16 -23.06
CA ASN A 201 -16.20 -5.16 -22.18
C ASN A 201 -14.77 -5.48 -21.71
N ARG A 202 -14.08 -6.44 -22.34
CA ARG A 202 -12.73 -6.87 -21.92
C ARG A 202 -11.60 -6.59 -22.91
N ALA A 203 -11.86 -5.95 -24.06
CA ALA A 203 -10.88 -5.80 -25.14
C ALA A 203 -10.39 -4.37 -25.46
N HIS A 204 -10.88 -3.31 -24.79
CA HIS A 204 -10.45 -1.93 -25.09
C HIS A 204 -9.66 -1.27 -23.94
N GLU A 205 -8.49 -1.81 -23.61
CA GLU A 205 -7.44 -1.01 -22.94
C GLU A 205 -6.04 -1.51 -23.34
N ALA A 206 -5.74 -1.44 -24.64
CA ALA A 206 -4.39 -1.54 -25.16
C ALA A 206 -4.29 -0.73 -26.46
N GLY A 207 -3.49 0.34 -26.44
CA GLY A 207 -2.97 0.99 -27.64
C GLY A 207 -3.76 2.20 -28.16
N LYS A 208 -3.53 3.37 -27.56
CA LYS A 208 -3.42 4.62 -28.35
C LYS A 208 -2.17 5.35 -27.91
N GLU A 209 -1.14 5.22 -28.74
CA GLU A 209 0.05 6.04 -28.75
C GLU A 209 -0.34 7.47 -29.15
N GLU A 210 0.33 8.40 -28.48
CA GLU A 210 0.31 9.84 -28.70
C GLU A 210 1.08 10.19 -29.98
N GLU A 211 0.59 11.17 -30.74
CA GLU A 211 1.36 12.15 -31.53
C GLU A 211 0.37 13.25 -32.00
N PRO A 212 0.81 14.46 -32.39
CA PRO A 212 0.36 15.69 -31.75
C PRO A 212 -0.45 16.57 -32.72
N SER A 213 -1.60 17.08 -32.28
CA SER A 213 -2.34 18.09 -33.05
C SER A 213 -2.20 19.47 -32.44
N THR A 214 -1.75 20.37 -33.29
CA THR A 214 -1.53 21.79 -33.15
C THR A 214 -2.73 22.57 -32.59
N LYS A 215 -2.37 23.65 -31.89
CA LYS A 215 -3.21 24.72 -31.35
C LYS A 215 -4.23 25.22 -32.38
N ASP A 216 -5.48 25.35 -31.94
CA ASP A 216 -6.38 26.40 -32.39
C ASP A 216 -7.07 27.03 -31.18
N GLU A 217 -6.94 28.35 -31.11
CA GLU A 217 -7.54 29.24 -30.12
C GLU A 217 -9.07 29.13 -30.16
N THR A 218 -9.70 28.99 -29.00
CA THR A 218 -11.08 29.43 -28.84
C THR A 218 -11.23 30.20 -27.53
N THR A 219 -11.33 31.50 -27.73
CA THR A 219 -11.68 32.56 -26.80
C THR A 219 -12.93 32.20 -25.99
N MET A 220 -12.74 31.82 -24.72
CA MET A 220 -13.82 31.83 -23.73
C MET A 220 -13.85 33.21 -23.05
N VAL A 221 -14.84 34.00 -23.45
CA VAL A 221 -15.24 35.26 -22.81
C VAL A 221 -15.96 34.90 -21.50
N TYR A 222 -15.30 35.10 -20.37
CA TYR A 222 -15.96 35.10 -19.07
C TYR A 222 -16.61 36.46 -18.85
N GLY A 223 -17.92 36.44 -18.63
CA GLY A 223 -18.69 37.60 -18.24
C GLY A 223 -18.26 38.11 -16.86
N GLU A 224 -17.59 39.25 -16.86
CA GLU A 224 -17.60 40.20 -15.77
C GLU A 224 -19.00 40.82 -15.69
N THR A 225 -19.79 40.49 -14.66
CA THR A 225 -20.66 41.49 -14.03
C THR A 225 -20.86 41.13 -12.56
N THR A 226 -20.83 42.17 -11.73
CA THR A 226 -21.40 42.23 -10.37
C THR A 226 -20.52 41.80 -9.21
N LEU A 227 -19.32 42.36 -9.07
CA LEU A 227 -18.83 42.78 -7.75
C LEU A 227 -17.60 43.69 -7.85
N GLU A 228 -17.79 44.99 -8.13
CA GLU A 228 -16.86 46.06 -7.72
C GLU A 228 -17.54 47.43 -7.90
N ILE A 229 -18.38 47.77 -6.92
CA ILE A 229 -18.62 49.15 -6.51
C ILE A 229 -17.54 49.46 -5.47
N MET A 230 -16.82 50.56 -5.68
CA MET A 230 -15.63 51.07 -4.95
C MET A 230 -14.32 50.47 -5.45
N GLY A 231 -13.37 51.21 -6.02
CA GLY A 231 -13.20 52.65 -6.13
C GLY A 231 -11.71 52.99 -6.16
N SER A 232 -11.32 53.75 -7.19
CA SER A 232 -10.24 54.74 -7.19
C SER A 232 -8.75 54.28 -7.20
N ALA A 233 -8.21 54.31 -8.43
CA ALA A 233 -7.04 55.10 -8.86
C ALA A 233 -5.72 55.02 -8.06
N VAL A 234 -4.64 54.57 -8.72
CA VAL A 234 -3.46 55.41 -9.02
C VAL A 234 -2.57 54.75 -10.09
N ALA A 235 -1.89 55.59 -10.87
CA ALA A 235 -1.26 55.34 -12.16
C ALA A 235 0.17 54.75 -12.11
N THR A 236 0.73 54.62 -13.33
CA THR A 236 2.16 54.53 -13.74
C THR A 236 2.72 53.10 -13.87
N SER A 237 3.56 52.69 -14.83
CA SER A 237 4.00 53.12 -16.18
C SER A 237 5.12 52.16 -16.63
N SER A 238 5.34 52.04 -17.95
CA SER A 238 6.63 51.69 -18.62
C SER A 238 7.00 50.20 -18.70
N ALA A 239 7.00 49.56 -19.88
CA ALA A 239 7.96 49.63 -21.00
C ALA A 239 9.22 48.75 -20.77
N ASP A 240 9.42 47.70 -21.59
CA ASP A 240 10.55 47.63 -22.53
C ASP A 240 10.50 46.44 -23.50
N ARG A 241 11.12 46.66 -24.67
CA ARG A 241 11.28 45.80 -25.85
C ARG A 241 12.66 45.13 -25.87
N ILE A 242 12.85 44.07 -26.68
CA ILE A 242 14.03 43.62 -27.50
C ILE A 242 13.65 42.19 -27.99
N ARG A 243 13.34 41.85 -29.25
CA ARG A 243 14.06 41.77 -30.55
C ARG A 243 15.25 40.78 -30.66
N SER A 244 15.05 39.83 -31.59
CA SER A 244 15.98 39.21 -32.57
C SER A 244 16.95 38.13 -32.09
N SER A 245 17.39 37.13 -32.88
CA SER A 245 17.37 36.85 -34.32
C SER A 245 17.76 35.37 -34.56
N ASP A 246 17.31 34.82 -35.68
CA ASP A 246 17.96 33.86 -36.61
C ASP A 246 19.10 32.93 -36.14
N ASP A 247 18.99 31.63 -36.46
CA ASP A 247 20.03 30.94 -37.24
C ASP A 247 19.51 29.65 -37.91
N SER A 248 20.09 29.35 -39.05
CA SER A 248 19.60 28.50 -40.12
C SER A 248 20.50 27.28 -40.35
N GLY A 249 19.88 26.16 -40.75
CA GLY A 249 20.32 25.49 -41.97
C GLY A 249 21.06 24.15 -41.86
N GLN A 250 20.58 23.24 -42.73
CA GLN A 250 21.26 22.14 -43.41
C GLN A 250 21.47 20.80 -42.70
N THR A 251 21.67 19.67 -43.39
CA THR A 251 21.09 18.93 -44.54
C THR A 251 21.90 17.61 -44.55
N GLN A 252 21.37 16.54 -45.17
CA GLN A 252 22.10 15.38 -45.74
C GLN A 252 22.64 14.33 -44.74
N LYS A 253 22.79 13.04 -45.07
CA LYS A 253 22.23 12.06 -46.03
C LYS A 253 23.02 10.76 -45.73
N SER A 254 22.40 9.59 -45.97
CA SER A 254 23.01 8.27 -46.24
C SER A 254 24.02 7.68 -45.25
N ASP A 255 23.82 6.44 -44.78
CA ASP A 255 24.40 5.27 -45.46
C ASP A 255 23.87 3.94 -44.89
N SER A 256 23.74 3.02 -45.82
CA SER A 256 23.39 1.60 -45.76
C SER A 256 24.48 0.74 -45.12
N GLY A 257 24.09 -0.37 -44.49
CA GLY A 257 25.03 -1.34 -43.95
C GLY A 257 24.38 -2.56 -43.30
N SER A 258 23.62 -3.33 -44.07
CA SER A 258 23.13 -4.65 -43.66
C SER A 258 24.24 -5.69 -43.78
N VAL A 259 24.72 -6.22 -42.66
CA VAL A 259 25.62 -7.39 -42.61
C VAL A 259 24.90 -8.55 -41.93
N GLN A 260 24.59 -9.57 -42.73
CA GLN A 260 24.24 -10.92 -42.28
C GLN A 260 25.48 -11.59 -41.69
N VAL A 261 25.37 -12.12 -40.46
CA VAL A 261 26.23 -13.22 -40.01
C VAL A 261 25.34 -14.30 -39.41
N GLU A 262 25.30 -15.40 -40.15
CA GLU A 262 24.73 -16.69 -39.79
C GLU A 262 25.82 -17.49 -39.06
N SER A 263 25.58 -17.96 -37.83
CA SER A 263 26.35 -19.08 -37.28
C SER A 263 25.53 -19.87 -36.25
N GLN A 264 25.21 -21.07 -36.69
CA GLN A 264 24.65 -22.20 -35.99
C GLN A 264 25.40 -22.51 -34.67
N GLN A 265 24.68 -22.66 -33.56
CA GLN A 265 25.01 -23.66 -32.54
C GLN A 265 23.76 -24.33 -31.97
N LYS A 266 23.80 -25.66 -32.05
CA LYS A 266 22.76 -26.62 -31.69
C LYS A 266 22.74 -26.87 -30.18
N ALA A 267 21.54 -27.26 -29.74
CA ALA A 267 21.26 -28.22 -28.68
C ALA A 267 21.68 -27.87 -27.25
N ASN A 268 20.68 -27.46 -26.45
CA ASN A 268 20.40 -28.08 -25.15
C ASN A 268 18.99 -27.66 -24.68
N LYS A 269 17.97 -28.47 -25.02
CA LYS A 269 16.62 -28.34 -24.45
C LYS A 269 16.60 -29.11 -23.13
N PRO A 270 16.40 -28.47 -21.96
CA PRO A 270 16.22 -29.22 -20.72
C PRO A 270 14.88 -29.94 -20.73
N ALA A 271 14.91 -31.25 -20.43
CA ALA A 271 13.75 -32.12 -20.38
C ALA A 271 12.64 -31.52 -19.51
N ARG A 272 11.52 -31.16 -20.15
CA ARG A 272 10.27 -30.77 -19.47
C ARG A 272 9.80 -31.94 -18.61
N ARG A 273 10.16 -31.93 -17.32
CA ARG A 273 9.57 -32.79 -16.30
C ARG A 273 8.06 -32.56 -16.34
N LYS A 274 7.32 -33.49 -16.95
CA LYS A 274 5.86 -33.53 -16.94
C LYS A 274 5.43 -33.66 -15.47
N LYS A 275 5.11 -32.53 -14.84
CA LYS A 275 4.49 -32.52 -13.51
C LYS A 275 3.17 -33.28 -13.64
N LYS A 276 3.11 -34.51 -13.11
CA LYS A 276 1.88 -35.27 -12.93
C LYS A 276 0.87 -34.34 -12.25
N LYS A 277 -0.12 -33.85 -13.01
CA LYS A 277 -1.28 -33.15 -12.46
C LYS A 277 -1.95 -34.15 -11.51
N LYS A 278 -1.76 -33.97 -10.21
CA LYS A 278 -2.57 -34.67 -9.22
C LYS A 278 -4.02 -34.29 -9.51
N ASN A 279 -4.83 -35.27 -9.93
CA ASN A 279 -6.27 -35.10 -10.11
C ASN A 279 -6.85 -34.66 -8.77
N LYS A 280 -7.08 -33.34 -8.62
CA LYS A 280 -7.80 -32.81 -7.48
C LYS A 280 -9.20 -33.42 -7.56
N ARG A 281 -9.60 -34.14 -6.50
CA ARG A 281 -10.95 -34.69 -6.36
C ARG A 281 -11.94 -33.57 -6.69
N LYS A 282 -12.79 -33.80 -7.70
CA LYS A 282 -13.86 -32.86 -8.06
C LYS A 282 -14.77 -32.74 -6.83
N ARG A 283 -15.17 -31.52 -6.51
CA ARG A 283 -16.11 -31.27 -5.41
C ARG A 283 -17.45 -31.92 -5.77
N PRO A 284 -18.20 -32.44 -4.79
CA PRO A 284 -19.56 -32.89 -5.04
C PRO A 284 -20.38 -31.73 -5.63
N VAL A 285 -21.23 -32.04 -6.60
CA VAL A 285 -22.09 -31.09 -7.33
C VAL A 285 -23.50 -31.21 -6.74
N TYR A 286 -24.24 -30.12 -6.62
CA TYR A 286 -25.67 -30.20 -6.28
C TYR A 286 -26.44 -30.96 -7.37
N GLU A 287 -27.50 -31.64 -6.98
CA GLU A 287 -28.49 -32.17 -7.93
C GLU A 287 -29.34 -30.99 -8.46
N GLU A 288 -29.86 -31.10 -9.69
CA GLU A 288 -30.55 -29.98 -10.35
C GLU A 288 -31.79 -29.50 -9.58
N ASP A 289 -32.45 -30.42 -8.86
CA ASP A 289 -33.64 -30.16 -8.04
C ASP A 289 -33.32 -29.72 -6.58
N ASP A 290 -32.05 -29.81 -6.14
CA ASP A 290 -31.60 -29.53 -4.77
C ASP A 290 -30.57 -28.38 -4.72
N VAL A 291 -30.71 -27.39 -5.62
CA VAL A 291 -29.87 -26.19 -5.60
C VAL A 291 -30.46 -25.17 -4.63
N PRO A 292 -29.73 -24.76 -3.57
CA PRO A 292 -30.24 -23.75 -2.66
C PRO A 292 -30.29 -22.37 -3.32
N GLU A 293 -31.25 -21.53 -2.94
CA GLU A 293 -31.37 -20.15 -3.43
C GLU A 293 -30.17 -19.26 -3.05
N ALA A 294 -29.51 -19.57 -1.92
CA ALA A 294 -28.37 -18.81 -1.42
C ALA A 294 -27.33 -19.72 -0.78
N ARG A 295 -26.06 -19.29 -0.83
CA ARG A 295 -24.94 -20.00 -0.19
C ARG A 295 -24.07 -19.10 0.65
N LEU A 296 -23.52 -19.65 1.72
CA LEU A 296 -22.56 -18.97 2.57
C LEU A 296 -21.13 -19.20 2.08
N ARG A 297 -20.38 -18.12 1.86
CA ARG A 297 -18.95 -18.15 1.55
C ARG A 297 -18.17 -17.36 2.58
N TRP A 298 -17.04 -17.90 2.99
CA TRP A 298 -16.10 -17.20 3.86
C TRP A 298 -15.08 -16.41 3.05
N ILE A 299 -14.89 -15.15 3.41
CA ILE A 299 -13.88 -14.25 2.84
C ILE A 299 -12.78 -14.02 3.86
N LYS A 300 -11.53 -14.06 3.40
CA LYS A 300 -10.36 -13.70 4.20
C LYS A 300 -10.37 -12.21 4.50
N THR A 301 -10.09 -11.86 5.74
CA THR A 301 -10.01 -10.47 6.21
C THR A 301 -8.69 -10.25 6.96
N VAL A 302 -8.29 -9.00 7.01
CA VAL A 302 -7.12 -8.52 7.76
C VAL A 302 -7.53 -7.25 8.49
N GLU A 303 -7.07 -7.15 9.73
CA GLU A 303 -7.17 -5.96 10.55
C GLU A 303 -5.75 -5.53 10.92
N VAL A 304 -5.36 -4.33 10.52
CA VAL A 304 -4.08 -3.75 10.91
C VAL A 304 -4.37 -2.77 12.04
N ALA A 305 -3.97 -3.13 13.26
CA ALA A 305 -4.10 -2.30 14.44
C ALA A 305 -2.88 -1.39 14.55
N ILE A 306 -3.12 -0.07 14.62
CA ILE A 306 -2.08 0.96 14.73
C ILE A 306 -2.34 1.71 16.03
N LYS A 307 -1.36 1.72 16.93
CA LYS A 307 -1.42 2.40 18.23
C LYS A 307 -0.20 3.28 18.44
N LEU A 308 -0.36 4.35 19.21
CA LEU A 308 0.76 5.21 19.62
C LEU A 308 1.57 4.51 20.72
N GLN A 309 2.90 4.55 20.61
CA GLN A 309 3.84 4.25 21.68
C GLN A 309 3.95 5.50 22.56
N GLY A 310 3.67 5.37 23.86
CA GLY A 310 3.91 6.46 24.82
C GLY A 310 5.36 6.52 25.28
#